data_AF-A0AAV7A7D7-F1
#
_entry.id   AF-A0AAV7A7D7-F1
#
_cell.length_a   1.000
_cell.length_b   1.000
_cell.length_c   1.000
_cell.angle_alpha   90.00
_cell.angle_beta   90.00
_cell.angle_gamma   90.00
#
_symmetry.space_group_name_H-M   'P 1'
#
loop_
_entity.id
_entity.type
_entity.pdbx_description
1 polymer ?
#
loop_
_entity_poly.entity_id
_entity_poly.type
_entity_poly.pdbx_seq_one_letter_code
_entity_poly.pdbx_strand_id
1 'polypeptide(L)'
;MSCVPWKGDKAKSGSESQEPLPAHIYHEKQRRELCALHALNNVFQDAGAFTREALQEIFQRDVGLISLSNVTGFIMNLPSSLSWGPLKLPLKRQHWICVREVGGTYFNLDSKLKRPVRIGSDDDVR
;
A
#
# COMPACT_ATOMS: atom_id res chain seq x y z
N MET A 1 2.75 -10.56 -18.80
CA MET A 1 2.94 -10.53 -17.32
C MET A 1 1.63 -10.98 -16.69
N SER A 2 1.51 -12.25 -16.34
CA SER A 2 0.29 -12.80 -15.73
C SER A 2 0.37 -12.62 -14.22
N CYS A 3 -0.50 -11.77 -13.67
CA CYS A 3 -0.73 -11.71 -12.22
C CYS A 3 -1.18 -13.10 -11.77
N VAL A 4 -0.36 -13.79 -10.97
CA VAL A 4 -0.75 -15.07 -10.39
C VAL A 4 -1.78 -14.77 -9.29
N PRO A 5 -2.99 -15.34 -9.34
CA PRO A 5 -3.97 -15.15 -8.28
C PRO A 5 -3.43 -15.78 -6.99
N TRP A 6 -3.23 -14.97 -5.95
CA TRP A 6 -2.97 -15.49 -4.60
C TRP A 6 -4.24 -16.18 -4.11
N LYS A 7 -4.29 -17.51 -4.21
CA LYS A 7 -5.28 -18.33 -3.50
C LYS A 7 -4.74 -18.56 -2.09
N GLY A 8 -5.42 -18.00 -1.08
CA GLY A 8 -5.22 -18.46 0.29
C GLY A 8 -5.41 -19.97 0.34
N ASP A 9 -4.46 -20.67 0.96
CA ASP A 9 -4.34 -22.12 0.88
C ASP A 9 -5.60 -22.85 1.36
N LYS A 10 -6.36 -23.38 0.41
CA LYS A 10 -7.08 -24.64 0.61
C LYS A 10 -6.07 -25.72 0.25
N ALA A 11 -5.42 -26.27 1.29
CA ALA A 11 -4.42 -27.33 1.19
C ALA A 11 -4.79 -28.36 0.11
N LYS A 12 -4.02 -28.38 -0.98
CA LYS A 12 -3.93 -29.51 -1.90
C LYS A 12 -2.59 -30.17 -1.66
N SER A 13 -2.64 -31.44 -1.27
CA SER A 13 -1.50 -32.32 -1.09
C SER A 13 -0.75 -32.53 -2.41
N GLY A 14 0.25 -31.68 -2.66
CA GLY A 14 1.35 -31.94 -3.57
C GLY A 14 2.63 -31.80 -2.75
N SER A 15 3.54 -32.76 -2.87
CA SER A 15 4.81 -32.80 -2.15
C SER A 15 5.74 -31.68 -2.62
N GLU A 16 5.52 -30.49 -2.09
CA GLU A 16 6.43 -29.35 -2.21
C GLU A 16 7.22 -29.32 -0.90
N SER A 17 8.54 -29.47 -1.00
CA SER A 17 9.46 -29.46 0.14
C SER A 17 9.31 -28.16 0.91
N GLN A 18 8.52 -28.18 1.98
CA GLN A 18 8.39 -27.08 2.92
C GLN A 18 9.73 -26.89 3.60
N GLU A 19 10.47 -25.84 3.22
CA GLU A 19 11.54 -25.36 4.07
C GLU A 19 10.95 -25.00 5.45
N PRO A 20 11.62 -25.39 6.55
CA PRO A 20 11.12 -25.10 7.88
C PRO A 20 11.03 -23.59 8.04
N LEU A 21 9.83 -23.09 8.36
CA LEU A 21 9.63 -21.67 8.67
C LEU A 21 10.59 -21.27 9.80
N PRO A 22 11.19 -20.06 9.74
CA PRO A 22 12.03 -19.58 10.82
C PRO A 22 11.28 -19.65 12.16
N ALA A 23 11.99 -20.09 13.20
CA ALA A 23 11.39 -20.45 14.49
C ALA A 23 10.58 -19.29 15.13
N HIS A 24 10.90 -18.05 14.79
CA HIS A 24 10.22 -16.86 15.30
C HIS A 24 10.05 -15.80 14.20
N ILE A 25 8.88 -15.78 13.55
CA ILE A 25 8.47 -14.70 12.66
C ILE A 25 7.60 -13.74 13.48
N TYR A 26 7.98 -12.46 13.47
CA TYR A 26 7.20 -11.42 14.08
C TYR A 26 5.97 -11.09 13.23
N HIS A 27 4.79 -11.06 13.86
CA HIS A 27 3.56 -10.68 13.17
C HIS A 27 2.52 -10.07 14.13
N GLU A 28 2.18 -8.82 13.87
CA GLU A 28 1.03 -8.12 14.43
C GLU A 28 -0.17 -8.25 13.50
N LYS A 29 -1.30 -8.68 14.09
CA LYS A 29 -2.59 -8.62 13.43
C LYS A 29 -3.11 -7.19 13.43
N GLN A 30 -3.57 -6.72 12.27
CA GLN A 30 -4.19 -5.41 12.16
C GLN A 30 -5.38 -5.27 13.12
N ARG A 31 -5.41 -4.16 13.87
CA ARG A 31 -6.57 -3.77 14.68
C ARG A 31 -7.03 -2.36 14.31
N ARG A 32 -8.36 -2.20 14.15
CA ARG A 32 -8.99 -0.92 13.78
C ARG A 32 -8.40 -0.37 12.47
N GLU A 33 -8.21 0.94 12.38
CA GLU A 33 -7.72 1.66 11.19
C GLU A 33 -6.19 1.89 11.23
N LEU A 34 -5.44 1.11 12.02
CA LEU A 34 -3.98 1.26 12.17
C LEU A 34 -3.19 0.37 11.19
N CYS A 35 -3.68 0.17 9.97
CA CYS A 35 -3.04 -0.74 9.02
C CYS A 35 -1.59 -0.37 8.71
N ALA A 36 -1.27 0.93 8.58
CA ALA A 36 0.08 1.39 8.31
C ALA A 36 1.06 1.05 9.45
N LEU A 37 0.64 1.23 10.71
CA LEU A 37 1.43 0.89 11.89
C LEU A 37 1.81 -0.59 11.90
N HIS A 38 0.79 -1.46 11.81
CA HIS A 38 1.02 -2.90 11.87
C HIS A 38 1.78 -3.41 10.65
N ALA A 39 1.55 -2.84 9.46
CA ALA A 39 2.31 -3.19 8.27
C ALA A 39 3.79 -2.84 8.41
N LEU A 40 4.11 -1.64 8.95
CA LEU A 40 5.49 -1.24 9.19
C LEU A 40 6.14 -2.13 10.24
N ASN A 41 5.54 -2.30 11.42
CA ASN A 41 6.11 -3.18 12.46
C ASN A 41 6.31 -4.62 11.96
N ASN A 42 5.41 -5.12 11.11
CA ASN A 42 5.59 -6.42 10.45
C ASN A 42 6.77 -6.42 9.47
N VAL A 43 6.94 -5.39 8.64
CA VAL A 43 8.08 -5.29 7.72
C VAL A 43 9.41 -5.23 8.49
N PHE A 44 9.45 -4.47 9.57
CA PHE A 44 10.63 -4.32 10.41
C PHE A 44 10.85 -5.49 11.39
N GLN A 45 9.90 -6.43 11.46
CA GLN A 45 9.92 -7.58 12.36
C GLN A 45 10.10 -7.19 13.84
N ASP A 46 9.53 -6.04 14.26
CA ASP A 46 9.68 -5.49 15.61
C ASP A 46 8.43 -4.68 16.04
N ALA A 47 7.95 -4.96 17.25
CA ALA A 47 6.81 -4.28 17.89
C ALA A 47 7.06 -2.84 18.26
N GLY A 48 8.33 -2.50 18.53
CA GLY A 48 8.78 -1.18 18.94
C GLY A 48 9.24 -0.30 17.79
N ALA A 49 9.29 -0.82 16.54
CA ALA A 49 9.82 -0.10 15.39
C ALA A 49 9.08 1.23 15.16
N PHE A 50 7.75 1.19 15.23
CA PHE A 50 6.91 2.38 15.13
C PHE A 50 5.83 2.38 16.20
N THR A 51 5.51 3.59 16.67
CA THR A 51 4.34 3.86 17.50
C THR A 51 3.33 4.73 16.73
N ARG A 52 2.12 4.83 17.24
CA ARG A 52 1.10 5.71 16.66
C ARG A 52 1.57 7.17 16.67
N GLU A 53 2.21 7.59 17.74
CA GLU A 53 2.71 8.95 17.96
C GLU A 53 3.84 9.26 16.96
N ALA A 54 4.80 8.33 16.81
CA ALA A 54 5.87 8.46 15.83
C ALA A 54 5.33 8.56 14.40
N LEU A 55 4.33 7.74 14.04
CA LEU A 55 3.68 7.86 12.73
C LEU A 55 2.94 9.18 12.56
N GLN A 56 2.25 9.67 13.59
CA GLN A 56 1.57 10.95 13.54
C GLN A 56 2.54 12.11 13.32
N GLU A 57 3.73 12.07 13.93
CA GLU A 57 4.80 13.03 13.66
C GLU A 57 5.32 12.91 12.23
N ILE A 58 5.52 11.69 11.72
CA ILE A 58 5.95 11.47 10.33
C ILE A 58 4.92 12.01 9.34
N PHE A 59 3.61 11.82 9.59
CA PHE A 59 2.53 12.35 8.74
C PHE A 59 2.44 13.89 8.73
N GLN A 60 3.05 14.57 9.69
CA GLN A 60 3.09 16.04 9.74
C GLN A 60 4.34 16.62 9.09
N ARG A 61 5.31 15.78 8.69
CA ARG A 61 6.52 16.26 8.02
C ARG A 61 6.22 16.72 6.61
N ASP A 62 6.99 17.70 6.16
CA ASP A 62 6.97 18.15 4.78
C ASP A 62 7.39 17.02 3.84
N VAL A 63 6.54 16.73 2.86
CA VAL A 63 6.75 15.74 1.81
C VAL A 63 7.92 16.11 0.89
N GLY A 64 8.28 17.39 0.82
CA GLY A 64 9.48 17.88 0.13
C GLY A 64 10.79 17.29 0.69
N LEU A 65 10.78 16.75 1.91
CA LEU A 65 11.92 16.09 2.53
C LEU A 65 12.13 14.65 2.03
N ILE A 66 11.16 14.07 1.32
CA ILE A 66 11.27 12.69 0.84
C ILE A 66 12.21 12.66 -0.36
N SER A 67 13.33 11.96 -0.20
CA SER A 67 14.25 11.69 -1.31
C SER A 67 13.62 10.69 -2.27
N LEU A 68 13.32 11.14 -3.50
CA LEU A 68 12.68 10.32 -4.53
C LEU A 68 13.67 9.44 -5.31
N SER A 69 14.98 9.66 -5.16
CA SER A 69 16.01 9.05 -6.02
C SER A 69 16.02 7.53 -6.01
N ASN A 70 15.54 6.90 -4.92
CA ASN A 70 15.46 5.44 -4.78
C ASN A 70 14.01 4.95 -4.64
N VAL A 71 13.02 5.82 -4.83
CA VAL A 71 11.60 5.47 -4.72
C VAL A 71 11.11 5.03 -6.10
N THR A 72 10.82 3.74 -6.24
CA THR A 72 10.26 3.21 -7.50
C THR A 72 8.85 3.72 -7.79
N GLY A 73 8.08 4.02 -6.76
CA GLY A 73 6.71 4.50 -6.84
C GLY A 73 6.03 4.48 -5.49
N PHE A 74 4.80 4.98 -5.46
CA PHE A 74 3.99 5.16 -4.27
C PHE A 74 2.75 4.26 -4.32
N ILE A 75 2.40 3.70 -3.17
CA ILE A 75 1.11 3.04 -2.95
C ILE A 75 0.37 3.89 -1.92
N MET A 76 -0.79 4.42 -2.30
CA MET A 76 -1.57 5.34 -1.48
C MET A 76 -2.94 4.76 -1.19
N ASN A 77 -3.42 4.94 0.04
CA ASN A 77 -4.76 4.57 0.43
C ASN A 77 -5.66 5.81 0.49
N LEU A 78 -6.52 6.00 -0.51
CA LEU A 78 -7.40 7.16 -0.58
C LEU A 78 -8.86 6.78 -0.33
N PRO A 79 -9.64 7.63 0.36
CA PRO A 79 -11.07 7.40 0.52
C PRO A 79 -11.79 7.53 -0.83
N SER A 80 -12.59 6.53 -1.18
CA SER A 80 -13.45 6.49 -2.37
C SER A 80 -14.91 6.46 -1.95
N SER A 81 -15.74 7.32 -2.56
CA SER A 81 -17.20 7.26 -2.41
C SER A 81 -17.79 6.19 -3.30
N LEU A 82 -18.77 5.42 -2.79
CA LEU A 82 -19.59 4.53 -3.60
C LEU A 82 -20.79 5.28 -4.18
N SER A 83 -20.81 5.52 -5.49
CA SER A 83 -21.99 6.04 -6.20
C SER A 83 -22.80 4.88 -6.76
N TRP A 84 -23.99 4.63 -6.21
CA TRP A 84 -24.93 3.63 -6.75
C TRP A 84 -26.06 4.36 -7.49
N GLY A 85 -25.82 4.71 -8.75
CA GLY A 85 -26.76 5.47 -9.57
C GLY A 85 -27.07 6.86 -9.00
N PRO A 86 -28.34 7.32 -8.96
CA PRO A 86 -28.69 8.64 -8.44
C PRO A 86 -28.51 8.77 -6.92
N LEU A 87 -28.29 7.67 -6.19
CA LEU A 87 -28.14 7.67 -4.74
C LEU A 87 -26.65 7.66 -4.35
N LYS A 88 -26.17 8.79 -3.80
CA LYS A 88 -24.85 8.86 -3.14
C LYS A 88 -24.98 8.30 -1.73
N LEU A 89 -24.72 7.00 -1.58
CA LEU A 89 -24.63 6.39 -0.26
C LEU A 89 -23.36 6.91 0.45
N PRO A 90 -23.42 7.26 1.73
CA PRO A 90 -22.27 7.76 2.50
C PRO A 90 -21.27 6.65 2.89
N LEU A 91 -21.12 5.61 2.06
CA LEU A 91 -20.12 4.56 2.27
C LEU A 91 -18.79 5.03 1.70
N LYS A 92 -17.88 5.46 2.60
CA LYS A 92 -16.48 5.71 2.29
C LYS A 92 -15.73 4.37 2.36
N ARG A 93 -15.18 3.94 1.23
CA ARG A 93 -14.30 2.76 1.17
C ARG A 93 -12.89 3.20 0.86
N GLN A 94 -11.94 2.63 1.56
CA GLN A 94 -10.52 2.81 1.27
C GLN A 94 -10.19 2.19 -0.09
N HIS A 95 -9.39 2.90 -0.90
CA HIS A 95 -9.03 2.49 -2.25
C HIS A 95 -7.53 2.71 -2.47
N TRP A 96 -6.84 1.64 -2.86
CA TRP A 96 -5.42 1.68 -3.10
C TRP A 96 -5.13 2.16 -4.52
N ILE A 97 -4.29 3.19 -4.62
CA ILE A 97 -3.83 3.77 -5.88
C ILE A 97 -2.31 3.62 -5.95
N CYS A 98 -1.80 3.32 -7.15
CA CYS A 98 -0.39 3.31 -7.45
C CYS A 98 -0.01 4.57 -8.24
N VAL A 99 1.07 5.24 -7.86
CA VAL A 99 1.72 6.29 -8.65
C VAL A 99 3.15 5.88 -8.91
N ARG A 100 3.60 5.98 -10.16
CA ARG A 100 4.94 5.55 -10.55
C ARG A 100 5.53 6.41 -11.64
N GLU A 101 6.84 6.63 -11.55
CA GLU A 101 7.63 7.23 -12.61
C GLU A 101 7.95 6.20 -13.71
N VAL A 102 7.68 6.57 -14.96
CA VAL A 102 8.03 5.79 -16.14
C VAL A 102 8.61 6.74 -17.18
N GLY A 103 9.93 6.67 -17.39
CA GLY A 103 10.64 7.48 -18.37
C GLY A 103 10.65 8.98 -18.06
N GLY A 104 10.93 9.37 -16.80
CA GLY A 104 11.00 10.78 -16.41
C GLY A 104 9.63 11.44 -16.19
N THR A 105 8.56 10.67 -16.08
CA THR A 105 7.20 11.20 -15.90
C THR A 105 6.40 10.29 -14.98
N TYR A 106 5.74 10.88 -14.00
CA TYR A 106 4.84 10.19 -13.10
C TYR A 106 3.46 9.97 -13.71
N PHE A 107 2.92 8.79 -13.44
CA PHE A 107 1.58 8.39 -13.85
C PHE A 107 0.77 7.92 -12.65
N ASN A 108 -0.50 8.33 -12.63
CA ASN A 108 -1.54 7.71 -11.84
C ASN A 108 -1.96 6.39 -12.51
N LEU A 109 -1.76 5.30 -11.79
CA LEU A 109 -2.06 3.93 -12.20
C LEU A 109 -3.24 3.36 -11.41
N ASP A 110 -4.19 4.21 -11.00
CA ASP A 110 -5.45 3.78 -10.40
C ASP A 110 -6.17 2.77 -11.31
N SER A 111 -6.46 1.59 -10.75
CA SER A 111 -7.14 0.49 -11.43
C SER A 111 -8.57 0.81 -11.88
N LYS A 112 -9.18 1.90 -11.37
CA LYS A 112 -10.48 2.41 -11.82
C LYS A 112 -10.40 3.24 -13.11
N LEU A 113 -9.20 3.70 -13.50
CA LEU A 113 -9.01 4.47 -14.71
C LEU A 113 -9.01 3.54 -15.94
N LYS A 114 -9.54 4.02 -17.06
CA LYS A 114 -9.50 3.28 -18.33
C LYS A 114 -8.07 3.12 -18.87
N ARG A 115 -7.16 3.99 -18.48
CA ARG A 115 -5.75 4.03 -18.89
C ARG A 115 -4.93 4.85 -17.87
N PRO A 116 -3.59 4.68 -17.82
CA PRO A 116 -2.72 5.55 -17.02
C PRO A 116 -2.96 7.03 -17.31
N VAL A 117 -2.99 7.84 -16.25
CA VAL A 117 -3.13 9.30 -16.36
C VAL A 117 -1.81 9.94 -15.99
N ARG A 118 -1.26 10.76 -16.90
CA ARG A 118 -0.03 11.51 -16.67
C ARG A 118 -0.26 12.55 -15.57
N ILE A 119 0.61 12.56 -14.56
CA ILE A 119 0.63 13.58 -13.52
C ILE A 119 1.62 14.67 -13.94
N GLY A 120 2.91 14.32 -14.06
CA GLY A 120 3.95 15.29 -14.40
C GLY A 120 5.34 14.86 -13.93
N SER A 121 6.11 15.83 -13.45
CA SER A 121 7.46 15.71 -12.89
C SER A 121 7.43 15.54 -11.36
N ASP A 122 8.60 15.42 -10.73
CA ASP A 122 8.75 15.35 -9.26
C ASP A 122 8.01 16.49 -8.54
N ASP A 123 8.03 17.71 -9.10
CA ASP A 123 7.38 18.87 -8.49
C ASP A 123 5.85 18.81 -8.57
N ASP A 124 5.30 18.07 -9.54
CA ASP A 124 3.86 17.88 -9.71
C ASP A 124 3.30 16.75 -8.82
N VAL A 125 4.16 15.91 -8.24
CA VAL A 125 3.79 14.78 -7.39
C VAL A 125 3.99 15.06 -5.90
N ARG A 126 4.77 16.09 -5.56
CA ARG A 126 4.95 16.57 -4.19
C ARG A 126 3.71 17.27 -3.64
#